data_AF-A0A940M9Z3-F1
#
_entry.id   AF-A0A940M9Z3-F1
#
_cell.length_a   1.000
_cell.length_b   1.000
_cell.length_c   1.000
_cell.angle_alpha   90.00
_cell.angle_beta   90.00
_cell.angle_gamma   90.00
#
_symmetry.space_group_name_H-M   'P 1'
#
loop_
_entity.id
_entity.type
_entity.pdbx_description
1 polymer ?
#
loop_
_entity_poly.entity_id
_entity_poly.type
_entity_poly.pdbx_seq_one_letter_code
_entity_poly.pdbx_strand_id
1 'polypeptide(L)'
;MTDPASRLLSRFTDPAPEYGPLPLWWWSGAPVTRERLRWQMQQMLAQGVRQAVVICLAPTGPMFGSLADDPPYLSPEWLSLLDDACADADELGFTLWMYDQIGFSGANLQGRLTAERPEFAGLALYRTTADTDGGPAVARAPAGHTALAAYATLTSGGDGEARRMPVPVPVPVPVPVSGGEARWEGGPARLTLVHSGTSGFDYFGVEACAALLDQVHGTLERHVGKWFGRSVGGFFQDELPALPTWGRDFADTFAARYGYDLVPRIAALWEGGDDEAVRVRRDFHEHRATLGRRAFFGPQRAYFERHGLICGFDQPSPAREGDPVGGVTVYGDYHATHRGYGAPGSDHWGDAKVHSSMAHANGEPRTWIEAFHSSGWGGTPEETYDWLSPFLRRGANLYDPHAVYYATPGGWWEWAPPSTCWRQPYWPVYHVFAGAVARLCSVLTAGHHVCDTVLLSPTTTAQGHLTLDGPLAPATESAELYHRLNGVGTWFAERRGVLERAGIDHDVLDETALAGARVASDASGAALAVGAETYRTVVVPGARALHAAA
;
A
#
# COMPACT_ATOMS: atom_id res chain seq x y z
N MET A 1 -30.66 23.17 -19.16
CA MET A 1 -29.88 22.18 -18.39
C MET A 1 -30.47 20.82 -18.70
N THR A 2 -29.68 19.85 -19.16
CA THR A 2 -30.12 18.45 -19.30
C THR A 2 -30.51 17.88 -17.94
N ASP A 3 -31.60 17.13 -17.87
CA ASP A 3 -32.05 16.48 -16.62
C ASP A 3 -31.03 15.40 -16.17
N PRO A 4 -30.92 15.09 -14.87
CA PRO A 4 -29.99 14.09 -14.34
C PRO A 4 -30.07 12.72 -15.04
N ALA A 5 -31.28 12.24 -15.36
CA ALA A 5 -31.45 10.95 -16.04
C ALA A 5 -30.87 10.99 -17.47
N SER A 6 -31.11 12.08 -18.20
CA SER A 6 -30.51 12.30 -19.53
C SER A 6 -28.99 12.37 -19.48
N ARG A 7 -28.41 12.98 -18.43
CA ARG A 7 -26.94 13.02 -18.24
C ARG A 7 -26.36 11.64 -17.96
N LEU A 8 -27.01 10.86 -17.10
CA LEU A 8 -26.58 9.49 -16.80
C LEU A 8 -26.68 8.59 -18.04
N LEU A 9 -27.78 8.69 -18.80
CA LEU A 9 -27.96 7.95 -20.05
C LEU A 9 -26.88 8.31 -21.07
N SER A 10 -26.51 9.59 -21.18
CA SER A 10 -25.41 10.03 -22.05
C SER A 10 -24.09 9.39 -21.61
N ARG A 11 -23.76 9.43 -20.32
CA ARG A 11 -22.54 8.81 -19.75
C ARG A 11 -22.50 7.29 -19.91
N PHE A 12 -23.65 6.63 -19.93
CA PHE A 12 -23.76 5.19 -20.15
C PHE A 12 -23.73 4.82 -21.64
N THR A 13 -24.26 5.65 -22.52
CA THR A 13 -24.30 5.35 -23.96
C THR A 13 -22.94 5.60 -24.59
N ASP A 14 -22.28 6.69 -24.19
CA ASP A 14 -20.98 7.14 -24.68
C ASP A 14 -20.09 7.55 -23.47
N PRO A 15 -19.52 6.57 -22.74
CA PRO A 15 -18.64 6.85 -21.62
C PRO A 15 -17.36 7.53 -22.10
N ALA A 16 -16.88 8.50 -21.32
CA ALA A 16 -15.63 9.18 -21.62
C ALA A 16 -14.42 8.20 -21.52
N PRO A 17 -13.32 8.46 -22.25
CA PRO A 17 -12.17 7.57 -22.34
C PRO A 17 -11.59 7.11 -20.99
N GLU A 18 -11.61 7.96 -19.97
CA GLU A 18 -11.08 7.72 -18.62
C GLU A 18 -11.81 6.66 -17.79
N TYR A 19 -12.97 6.20 -18.27
CA TYR A 19 -13.68 5.09 -17.64
C TYR A 19 -13.35 3.74 -18.25
N GLY A 20 -12.68 3.71 -19.41
CA GLY A 20 -12.27 2.48 -20.07
C GLY A 20 -11.10 1.77 -19.38
N PRO A 21 -10.68 0.60 -19.91
CA PRO A 21 -9.51 -0.10 -19.40
C PRO A 21 -8.23 0.74 -19.51
N LEU A 22 -7.38 0.67 -18.48
CA LEU A 22 -6.08 1.34 -18.36
C LEU A 22 -4.97 0.28 -18.21
N PRO A 23 -4.63 -0.51 -19.25
CA PRO A 23 -3.63 -1.58 -19.13
C PRO A 23 -2.24 -1.07 -18.71
N LEU A 24 -1.56 -1.83 -17.86
CA LEU A 24 -0.10 -1.84 -17.83
C LEU A 24 0.45 -2.18 -19.23
N TRP A 25 1.35 -1.34 -19.74
CA TRP A 25 1.98 -1.48 -21.04
C TRP A 25 3.50 -1.60 -20.88
N TRP A 26 3.98 -2.82 -21.02
CA TRP A 26 5.36 -3.19 -20.73
C TRP A 26 6.27 -2.81 -21.89
N TRP A 27 7.06 -1.76 -21.73
CA TRP A 27 8.07 -1.29 -22.69
C TRP A 27 9.35 -2.09 -22.58
N SER A 28 9.22 -3.39 -22.84
CA SER A 28 10.24 -4.36 -22.48
C SER A 28 10.26 -5.56 -23.45
N GLY A 29 11.36 -6.31 -23.42
CA GLY A 29 11.52 -7.57 -24.16
C GLY A 29 11.94 -7.44 -25.64
N ALA A 30 12.16 -6.22 -26.13
CA ALA A 30 12.79 -5.94 -27.42
C ALA A 30 13.20 -4.45 -27.45
N PRO A 31 14.07 -4.02 -28.39
CA PRO A 31 14.33 -2.60 -28.59
C PRO A 31 13.04 -1.82 -28.81
N VAL A 32 12.77 -0.85 -27.92
CA VAL A 32 11.58 -0.01 -27.95
C VAL A 32 11.77 1.09 -28.97
N THR A 33 10.85 1.18 -29.95
CA THR A 33 10.93 2.16 -31.03
C THR A 33 9.63 2.95 -31.13
N ARG A 34 9.75 4.23 -31.48
CA ARG A 34 8.60 5.13 -31.63
C ARG A 34 7.56 4.57 -32.62
N GLU A 35 8.02 4.05 -33.76
CA GLU A 35 7.15 3.46 -34.78
C GLU A 35 6.27 2.35 -34.20
N ARG A 36 6.86 1.43 -33.43
CA ARG A 36 6.12 0.32 -32.83
C ARG A 36 5.24 0.78 -31.69
N LEU A 37 5.69 1.72 -30.85
CA LEU A 37 4.85 2.32 -29.80
C LEU A 37 3.60 2.95 -30.40
N ARG A 38 3.76 3.76 -31.46
CA ARG A 38 2.64 4.38 -32.17
C ARG A 38 1.71 3.34 -32.78
N TRP A 39 2.25 2.31 -33.42
CA TRP A 39 1.43 1.21 -33.97
C TRP A 39 0.62 0.50 -32.87
N GLN A 40 1.21 0.21 -31.70
CA GLN A 40 0.53 -0.43 -30.58
C GLN A 40 -0.57 0.46 -29.98
N MET A 41 -0.33 1.77 -29.85
CA MET A 41 -1.36 2.75 -29.48
C MET A 41 -2.54 2.70 -30.46
N GLN A 42 -2.27 2.68 -31.77
CA GLN A 42 -3.33 2.57 -32.79
C GLN A 42 -4.11 1.26 -32.69
N GLN A 43 -3.45 0.13 -32.37
CA GLN A 43 -4.15 -1.13 -32.13
C GLN A 43 -5.10 -1.02 -30.93
N MET A 44 -4.64 -0.47 -29.81
CA MET A 44 -5.45 -0.25 -28.61
C MET A 44 -6.65 0.65 -28.91
N LEU A 45 -6.43 1.77 -29.62
CA LEU A 45 -7.48 2.69 -30.05
C LEU A 45 -8.54 2.02 -30.91
N ALA A 46 -8.13 1.16 -31.85
CA ALA A 46 -9.05 0.42 -32.72
C ALA A 46 -9.99 -0.51 -31.95
N GLN A 47 -9.66 -0.87 -30.70
CA GLN A 47 -10.48 -1.69 -29.82
C GLN A 47 -11.02 -0.93 -28.60
N GLY A 48 -11.06 0.41 -28.64
CA GLY A 48 -11.68 1.23 -27.59
C GLY A 48 -10.84 1.41 -26.33
N VAL A 49 -9.58 0.97 -26.31
CA VAL A 49 -8.62 1.28 -25.24
C VAL A 49 -7.92 2.58 -25.61
N ARG A 50 -8.08 3.60 -24.78
CA ARG A 50 -7.57 4.96 -25.05
C ARG A 50 -6.52 5.41 -24.05
N GLN A 51 -6.09 4.52 -23.18
CA GLN A 51 -5.16 4.82 -22.10
C GLN A 51 -4.25 3.62 -21.82
N ALA A 52 -3.06 3.86 -21.27
CA ALA A 52 -2.17 2.80 -20.78
C ALA A 52 -1.16 3.35 -19.77
N VAL A 53 -0.72 2.51 -18.82
CA VAL A 53 0.36 2.81 -17.88
C VAL A 53 1.69 2.32 -18.46
N VAL A 54 2.64 3.21 -18.66
CA VAL A 54 3.98 2.86 -19.14
C VAL A 54 4.79 2.29 -17.98
N ILE A 55 5.21 1.02 -18.12
CA ILE A 55 6.07 0.31 -17.17
C ILE A 55 7.24 -0.36 -17.91
N CYS A 56 8.39 -0.42 -17.24
CA CYS A 56 9.59 -1.12 -17.69
C CYS A 56 9.80 -2.32 -16.75
N LEU A 57 9.58 -3.54 -17.22
CA LEU A 57 9.62 -4.74 -16.36
C LEU A 57 11.05 -5.04 -15.89
N ALA A 58 12.05 -4.77 -16.72
CA ALA A 58 13.42 -5.24 -16.55
C ALA A 58 14.45 -4.11 -16.67
N PRO A 59 14.34 -3.04 -15.88
CA PRO A 59 15.07 -1.80 -16.13
C PRO A 59 16.59 -1.92 -15.97
N THR A 60 17.13 -2.93 -15.25
CA THR A 60 18.59 -3.07 -15.02
C THR A 60 19.20 -4.47 -15.25
N GLY A 61 18.47 -5.47 -15.78
CA GLY A 61 19.03 -6.82 -16.02
C GLY A 61 18.07 -7.98 -15.68
N PRO A 62 18.52 -9.26 -15.72
CA PRO A 62 17.64 -10.43 -15.83
C PRO A 62 16.97 -10.82 -14.52
N MET A 63 16.22 -9.90 -13.91
CA MET A 63 15.18 -10.27 -12.97
C MET A 63 14.19 -11.17 -13.72
N PHE A 64 13.95 -12.39 -13.22
CA PHE A 64 13.10 -13.39 -13.88
C PHE A 64 13.58 -13.86 -15.28
N GLY A 65 14.88 -13.73 -15.60
CA GLY A 65 15.42 -14.15 -16.91
C GLY A 65 15.11 -13.17 -18.06
N SER A 66 14.73 -11.94 -17.72
CA SER A 66 14.49 -10.85 -18.67
C SER A 66 15.75 -10.32 -19.34
N LEU A 67 15.63 -9.82 -20.57
CA LEU A 67 16.66 -8.92 -21.09
C LEU A 67 16.45 -7.55 -20.45
N ALA A 68 17.55 -6.84 -20.17
CA ALA A 68 17.46 -5.45 -19.74
C ALA A 68 16.67 -4.63 -20.77
N ASP A 69 15.94 -3.63 -20.29
CA ASP A 69 15.19 -2.73 -21.17
C ASP A 69 16.13 -1.95 -22.11
N ASP A 70 15.69 -1.80 -23.35
CA ASP A 70 16.44 -1.15 -24.42
C ASP A 70 15.51 -0.14 -25.13
N PRO A 71 15.67 1.18 -24.91
CA PRO A 71 16.71 1.81 -24.10
C PRO A 71 16.50 1.62 -22.58
N PRO A 72 17.58 1.72 -21.76
CA PRO A 72 17.47 1.62 -20.30
C PRO A 72 16.54 2.66 -19.69
N TYR A 73 15.76 2.26 -18.68
CA TYR A 73 14.83 3.15 -17.98
C TYR A 73 15.50 4.44 -17.48
N LEU A 74 14.87 5.59 -17.77
CA LEU A 74 15.36 6.95 -17.50
C LEU A 74 16.69 7.34 -18.18
N SER A 75 17.19 6.58 -19.17
CA SER A 75 18.28 7.07 -20.02
C SER A 75 17.79 8.26 -20.87
N PRO A 76 18.71 9.12 -21.38
CA PRO A 76 18.34 10.20 -22.30
C PRO A 76 17.54 9.71 -23.52
N GLU A 77 17.89 8.54 -24.06
CA GLU A 77 17.19 7.91 -25.18
C GLU A 77 15.78 7.46 -24.79
N TRP A 78 15.62 6.84 -23.61
CA TRP A 78 14.30 6.46 -23.09
C TRP A 78 13.41 7.67 -22.83
N LEU A 79 13.97 8.75 -22.25
CA LEU A 79 13.24 9.99 -21.99
C LEU A 79 12.83 10.70 -23.28
N SER A 80 13.69 10.70 -24.30
CA SER A 80 13.35 11.20 -25.63
C SER A 80 12.23 10.37 -26.28
N LEU A 81 12.28 9.05 -26.12
CA LEU A 81 11.25 8.15 -26.63
C LEU A 81 9.91 8.35 -25.92
N LEU A 82 9.94 8.59 -24.61
CA LEU A 82 8.75 8.93 -23.83
C LEU A 82 8.14 10.26 -24.29
N ASP A 83 8.96 11.30 -24.51
CA ASP A 83 8.48 12.60 -25.01
C ASP A 83 7.79 12.46 -26.38
N ASP A 84 8.39 11.67 -27.28
CA ASP A 84 7.83 11.34 -28.58
C ASP A 84 6.52 10.54 -28.47
N ALA A 85 6.44 9.57 -27.55
CA ALA A 85 5.23 8.80 -27.30
C ALA A 85 4.11 9.69 -26.72
N CYS A 86 4.44 10.65 -25.85
CA CYS A 86 3.49 11.64 -25.34
C CYS A 86 2.96 12.54 -26.46
N ALA A 87 3.80 12.92 -27.42
CA ALA A 87 3.37 13.69 -28.59
C ALA A 87 2.46 12.87 -29.52
N ASP A 88 2.82 11.60 -29.77
CA ASP A 88 1.98 10.68 -30.56
C ASP A 88 0.63 10.42 -29.85
N ALA A 89 0.64 10.24 -28.53
CA ALA A 89 -0.56 10.04 -27.73
C ALA A 89 -1.50 11.26 -27.81
N ASP A 90 -0.94 12.47 -27.71
CA ASP A 90 -1.73 13.70 -27.87
C ASP A 90 -2.39 13.82 -29.25
N GLU A 91 -1.64 13.55 -30.31
CA GLU A 91 -2.16 13.58 -31.69
C GLU A 91 -3.30 12.56 -31.90
N LEU A 92 -3.18 11.38 -31.30
CA LEU A 92 -4.13 10.28 -31.44
C LEU A 92 -5.32 10.36 -30.48
N GLY A 93 -5.29 11.25 -29.48
CA GLY A 93 -6.29 11.30 -28.41
C GLY A 93 -6.19 10.11 -27.44
N PHE A 94 -4.95 9.71 -27.11
CA PHE A 94 -4.59 8.67 -26.16
C PHE A 94 -3.95 9.29 -24.91
N THR A 95 -4.11 8.64 -23.76
CA THR A 95 -3.56 9.12 -22.48
C THR A 95 -2.58 8.10 -21.90
N LEU A 96 -1.35 8.52 -21.64
CA LEU A 96 -0.35 7.74 -20.94
C LEU A 96 -0.41 7.99 -19.43
N TRP A 97 -0.13 6.96 -18.65
CA TRP A 97 0.12 7.02 -17.22
C TRP A 97 1.54 6.55 -16.94
N MET A 98 2.14 7.02 -15.86
CA MET A 98 3.53 6.70 -15.53
C MET A 98 3.62 5.78 -14.32
N TYR A 99 4.33 4.67 -14.48
CA TYR A 99 4.71 3.80 -13.37
C TYR A 99 5.97 4.35 -12.67
N ASP A 100 5.96 4.47 -11.35
CA ASP A 100 7.05 5.16 -10.62
C ASP A 100 8.34 4.33 -10.42
N GLN A 101 8.25 3.00 -10.57
CA GLN A 101 9.37 2.06 -10.43
C GLN A 101 10.04 2.11 -9.05
N ILE A 102 9.36 2.62 -8.02
CA ILE A 102 9.92 2.75 -6.67
C ILE A 102 9.74 1.45 -5.90
N GLY A 103 8.54 0.89 -5.82
CA GLY A 103 8.29 -0.34 -5.06
C GLY A 103 8.59 -1.61 -5.87
N PHE A 104 7.58 -2.24 -6.45
CA PHE A 104 7.78 -3.41 -7.32
C PHE A 104 8.55 -3.01 -8.58
N SER A 105 9.86 -3.20 -8.59
CA SER A 105 10.66 -2.86 -9.76
C SER A 105 12.03 -3.51 -9.75
N GLY A 106 12.52 -3.83 -10.95
CA GLY A 106 13.94 -4.11 -11.16
C GLY A 106 14.84 -2.87 -11.13
N ALA A 107 14.31 -1.65 -10.97
CA ALA A 107 15.09 -0.41 -11.17
C ALA A 107 16.14 -0.16 -10.09
N ASN A 108 15.96 -0.76 -8.91
CA ASN A 108 16.88 -0.69 -7.77
C ASN A 108 17.33 0.77 -7.47
N LEU A 109 16.39 1.72 -7.53
CA LEU A 109 16.67 3.16 -7.37
C LEU A 109 17.20 3.44 -5.96
N GLN A 110 16.54 2.89 -4.95
CA GLN A 110 16.93 2.99 -3.55
C GLN A 110 18.30 2.39 -3.28
N GLY A 111 18.59 1.21 -3.84
CA GLY A 111 19.90 0.56 -3.70
C GLY A 111 21.03 1.39 -4.31
N ARG A 112 20.80 2.00 -5.48
CA ARG A 112 21.77 2.93 -6.10
C ARG A 112 21.98 4.18 -5.24
N LEU A 113 20.90 4.80 -4.76
CA LEU A 113 21.00 5.98 -3.90
C LEU A 113 21.75 5.70 -2.60
N THR A 114 21.48 4.58 -1.93
CA THR A 114 22.20 4.21 -0.69
C THR A 114 23.66 3.84 -0.93
N ALA A 115 24.01 3.29 -2.10
CA ALA A 115 25.40 3.03 -2.46
C ALA A 115 26.18 4.33 -2.73
N GLU A 116 25.54 5.31 -3.38
CA GLU A 116 26.13 6.62 -3.67
C GLU A 116 26.18 7.54 -2.44
N ARG A 117 25.15 7.45 -1.58
CA ARG A 117 24.95 8.27 -0.39
C ARG A 117 24.62 7.37 0.81
N PRO A 118 25.64 6.76 1.47
CA PRO A 118 25.43 5.83 2.58
C PRO A 118 24.63 6.41 3.76
N GLU A 119 24.57 7.74 3.91
CA GLU A 119 23.73 8.43 4.88
C GLU A 119 22.22 8.24 4.64
N PHE A 120 21.80 7.91 3.41
CA PHE A 120 20.40 7.61 3.04
C PHE A 120 20.00 6.16 3.36
N ALA A 121 20.90 5.37 3.95
CA ALA A 121 20.55 4.04 4.41
C ALA A 121 19.65 4.13 5.66
N GLY A 122 18.57 3.35 5.65
CA GLY A 122 17.60 3.28 6.74
C GLY A 122 18.13 2.50 7.94
N LEU A 123 17.39 2.54 9.06
CA LEU A 123 17.72 1.80 10.27
C LEU A 123 16.58 0.87 10.69
N ALA A 124 16.91 -0.27 11.28
CA ALA A 124 15.96 -1.18 11.89
C ALA A 124 16.39 -1.57 13.30
N LEU A 125 15.40 -1.92 14.13
CA LEU A 125 15.59 -2.49 15.46
C LEU A 125 15.86 -4.00 15.38
N TYR A 126 16.80 -4.46 16.19
CA TYR A 126 17.18 -5.86 16.36
C TYR A 126 17.40 -6.16 17.85
N ARG A 127 17.52 -7.45 18.18
CA ARG A 127 17.90 -7.89 19.53
C ARG A 127 18.93 -9.02 19.49
N THR A 128 19.84 -9.00 20.45
CA THR A 128 20.74 -10.12 20.78
C THR A 128 20.36 -10.65 22.15
N THR A 129 20.21 -11.96 22.30
CA THR A 129 19.82 -12.59 23.58
C THR A 129 20.91 -13.50 24.13
N ALA A 130 20.94 -13.67 25.45
CA ALA A 130 21.77 -14.62 26.16
C ALA A 130 20.98 -15.19 27.35
N ASP A 131 20.74 -16.51 27.35
CA ASP A 131 20.09 -17.21 28.45
C ASP A 131 21.11 -17.62 29.53
N THR A 132 20.70 -17.59 30.80
CA THR A 132 21.52 -18.08 31.93
C THR A 132 20.67 -18.72 33.02
N ASP A 133 21.22 -19.75 33.66
CA ASP A 133 20.66 -20.44 34.84
C ASP A 133 21.26 -19.94 36.17
N GLY A 134 21.86 -18.75 36.17
CA GLY A 134 22.46 -18.12 37.35
C GLY A 134 23.96 -17.81 37.24
N GLY A 135 24.59 -18.15 36.11
CA GLY A 135 25.93 -17.68 35.75
C GLY A 135 25.92 -16.29 35.08
N PRO A 136 27.09 -15.67 34.84
CA PRO A 136 27.18 -14.41 34.11
C PRO A 136 26.72 -14.59 32.65
N ALA A 137 25.76 -13.77 32.21
CA ALA A 137 25.36 -13.66 30.82
C ALA A 137 25.86 -12.35 30.21
N VAL A 138 26.26 -12.39 28.93
CA VAL A 138 26.69 -11.21 28.18
C VAL A 138 26.01 -11.18 26.81
N ALA A 139 25.32 -10.09 26.50
CA ALA A 139 24.76 -9.81 25.18
C ALA A 139 25.53 -8.63 24.54
N ARG A 140 25.86 -8.74 23.25
CA ARG A 140 26.64 -7.73 22.51
C ARG A 140 25.95 -7.35 21.21
N ALA A 141 25.99 -6.05 20.88
CA ALA A 141 25.52 -5.59 19.59
C ALA A 141 26.53 -6.03 18.50
N PRO A 142 26.07 -6.45 17.31
CA PRO A 142 26.96 -6.72 16.18
C PRO A 142 27.79 -5.49 15.79
N ALA A 143 28.92 -5.70 15.12
CA ALA A 143 29.75 -4.61 14.62
C ALA A 143 28.94 -3.69 13.67
N GLY A 144 29.06 -2.38 13.86
CA GLY A 144 28.30 -1.37 13.10
C GLY A 144 26.89 -1.09 13.62
N HIS A 145 26.40 -1.85 14.61
CA HIS A 145 25.12 -1.57 15.27
C HIS A 145 25.31 -0.65 16.48
N THR A 146 24.28 0.14 16.77
CA THR A 146 24.21 1.01 17.94
C THR A 146 23.38 0.32 19.01
N ALA A 147 23.99 0.01 20.16
CA ALA A 147 23.26 -0.52 21.32
C ALA A 147 22.37 0.57 21.93
N LEU A 148 21.09 0.24 22.19
CA LEU A 148 20.09 1.19 22.65
C LEU A 148 19.71 0.98 24.13
N ALA A 149 19.27 -0.24 24.46
CA ALA A 149 18.87 -0.60 25.81
C ALA A 149 19.02 -2.10 26.04
N ALA A 150 19.12 -2.52 27.29
CA ALA A 150 19.09 -3.93 27.66
C ALA A 150 18.18 -4.17 28.86
N TYR A 151 17.65 -5.39 28.93
CA TYR A 151 16.82 -5.85 30.03
C TYR A 151 16.98 -7.35 30.26
N ALA A 152 16.72 -7.80 31.48
CA ALA A 152 16.70 -9.20 31.86
C ALA A 152 15.27 -9.63 32.20
N THR A 153 14.78 -10.68 31.55
CA THR A 153 13.49 -11.28 31.83
C THR A 153 13.72 -12.54 32.66
N LEU A 154 13.28 -12.51 33.93
CA LEU A 154 13.54 -13.60 34.89
C LEU A 154 12.84 -14.89 34.44
N THR A 155 13.59 -15.99 34.42
CA THR A 155 13.03 -17.31 34.12
C THR A 155 12.44 -17.91 35.39
N SER A 156 11.12 -18.12 35.42
CA SER A 156 10.50 -18.93 36.47
C SER A 156 11.00 -20.36 36.33
N GLY A 157 11.74 -20.86 37.33
CA GLY A 157 12.25 -22.24 37.37
C GLY A 157 11.15 -23.27 37.11
N GLY A 158 11.47 -24.29 36.32
CA GLY A 158 10.50 -25.19 35.69
C GLY A 158 9.71 -26.14 36.59
N ASP A 159 8.57 -26.54 36.02
CA ASP A 159 7.77 -27.77 36.14
C ASP A 159 7.07 -28.11 37.46
N GLY A 160 5.74 -27.90 37.47
CA GLY A 160 4.82 -28.47 38.45
C GLY A 160 3.39 -27.97 38.32
N GLU A 161 2.58 -28.69 37.54
CA GLU A 161 1.11 -28.62 37.42
C GLU A 161 0.45 -27.32 36.95
N ALA A 162 -0.28 -27.47 35.84
CA ALA A 162 -1.25 -26.54 35.32
C ALA A 162 -2.21 -26.04 36.41
N ARG A 163 -2.06 -24.77 36.80
CA ARG A 163 -3.15 -23.99 37.39
C ARG A 163 -3.44 -22.80 36.48
N ARG A 164 -4.66 -22.82 35.95
CA ARG A 164 -5.35 -21.68 35.33
C ARG A 164 -5.40 -20.52 36.34
N MET A 165 -4.39 -19.67 36.30
CA MET A 165 -4.34 -18.29 36.81
C MET A 165 -3.41 -17.53 35.86
N PRO A 166 -3.58 -16.21 35.64
CA PRO A 166 -2.64 -15.48 34.79
C PRO A 166 -1.28 -15.52 35.48
N VAL A 167 -0.34 -16.24 34.88
CA VAL A 167 1.08 -16.19 35.26
C VAL A 167 1.47 -14.71 35.15
N PRO A 168 2.09 -14.09 36.17
CA PRO A 168 2.57 -12.73 36.05
C PRO A 168 3.46 -12.64 34.82
N VAL A 169 3.11 -11.75 33.88
CA VAL A 169 3.98 -11.47 32.73
C VAL A 169 5.33 -11.04 33.33
N PRO A 170 6.43 -11.76 33.06
CA PRO A 170 7.70 -11.47 33.72
C PRO A 170 8.09 -10.03 33.40
N VAL A 171 8.29 -9.22 34.45
CA VAL A 171 8.59 -7.79 34.31
C VAL A 171 10.06 -7.66 33.89
N PRO A 172 10.35 -7.00 32.75
CA PRO A 172 11.73 -6.77 32.33
C PRO A 172 12.49 -5.92 33.35
N VAL A 173 13.64 -6.42 33.82
CA VAL A 173 14.54 -5.67 34.71
C VAL A 173 15.56 -4.92 33.86
N PRO A 174 15.63 -3.57 33.91
CA PRO A 174 16.61 -2.82 33.12
C PRO A 174 18.05 -3.21 33.45
N VAL A 175 18.87 -3.37 32.41
CA VAL A 175 20.29 -3.71 32.54
C VAL A 175 21.12 -2.58 31.89
N PRO A 176 22.14 -2.03 32.60
CA PRO A 176 23.00 -1.01 32.01
C PRO A 176 23.74 -1.51 30.77
N VAL A 177 23.77 -0.67 29.74
CA VAL A 177 24.56 -0.90 28.53
C VAL A 177 25.88 -0.13 28.65
N SER A 178 27.00 -0.81 28.42
CA SER A 178 28.34 -0.20 28.43
C SER A 178 29.19 -0.76 27.30
N GLY A 179 29.79 0.11 26.48
CA GLY A 179 30.65 -0.30 25.39
C GLY A 179 29.98 -1.15 24.30
N GLY A 180 28.66 -1.02 24.10
CA GLY A 180 27.90 -1.83 23.16
C GLY A 180 27.45 -3.20 23.69
N GLU A 181 27.58 -3.42 25.00
CA GLU A 181 27.33 -4.70 25.65
C GLU A 181 26.48 -4.53 26.90
N ALA A 182 25.74 -5.57 27.26
CA ALA A 182 25.04 -5.69 28.54
C ALA A 182 25.50 -6.96 29.26
N ARG A 183 25.56 -6.89 30.59
CA ARG A 183 25.99 -8.01 31.44
C ARG A 183 24.98 -8.24 32.56
N TRP A 184 24.68 -9.49 32.83
CA TRP A 184 23.74 -9.89 33.87
C TRP A 184 24.34 -10.97 34.77
N GLU A 185 24.27 -10.74 36.08
CA GLU A 185 24.72 -11.66 37.14
C GLU A 185 23.65 -11.85 38.23
N GLY A 186 22.41 -11.41 37.97
CA GLY A 186 21.34 -11.38 38.96
C GLY A 186 20.51 -12.66 39.10
N GLY A 187 21.06 -13.81 38.67
CA GLY A 187 20.39 -15.11 38.73
C GLY A 187 19.82 -15.58 37.38
N PRO A 188 18.99 -16.65 37.37
CA PRO A 188 18.41 -17.20 36.15
C PRO A 188 17.56 -16.18 35.39
N ALA A 189 17.90 -15.91 34.13
CA ALA A 189 17.20 -14.95 33.29
C ALA A 189 17.55 -15.12 31.81
N ARG A 190 16.72 -14.53 30.95
CA ARG A 190 17.07 -14.19 29.58
C ARG A 190 17.52 -12.73 29.53
N LEU A 191 18.80 -12.49 29.23
CA LEU A 191 19.32 -11.15 28.96
C LEU A 191 19.06 -10.80 27.49
N THR A 192 18.43 -9.65 27.25
CA THR A 192 18.16 -9.11 25.91
C THR A 192 18.83 -7.74 25.75
N LEU A 193 19.62 -7.57 24.70
CA LEU A 193 20.17 -6.28 24.26
C LEU A 193 19.49 -5.85 22.96
N VAL A 194 18.79 -4.72 23.01
CA VAL A 194 18.17 -4.08 21.83
C VAL A 194 19.18 -3.13 21.20
N HIS A 195 19.31 -3.21 19.88
CA HIS A 195 20.25 -2.41 19.10
C HIS A 195 19.65 -2.04 17.74
N SER A 196 20.11 -0.95 17.14
CA SER A 196 19.74 -0.55 15.79
C SER A 196 20.89 -0.75 14.80
N GLY A 197 20.58 -1.20 13.59
CA GLY A 197 21.54 -1.38 12.50
C GLY A 197 20.99 -0.92 11.15
N THR A 198 21.87 -0.78 10.17
CA THR A 198 21.50 -0.38 8.80
C THR A 198 20.57 -1.39 8.15
N SER A 199 19.48 -0.91 7.55
CA SER A 199 18.48 -1.72 6.86
C SER A 199 17.83 -0.92 5.73
N GLY A 200 18.14 -1.30 4.48
CA GLY A 200 17.50 -0.74 3.29
C GLY A 200 17.64 0.78 3.16
N PHE A 201 16.61 1.42 2.63
CA PHE A 201 16.54 2.86 2.38
C PHE A 201 15.80 3.59 3.50
N ASP A 202 16.21 4.83 3.80
CA ASP A 202 15.64 5.65 4.85
C ASP A 202 14.32 6.31 4.41
N TYR A 203 13.21 5.62 4.66
CA TYR A 203 11.86 6.17 4.46
C TYR A 203 11.40 7.13 5.57
N PHE A 204 12.24 7.43 6.57
CA PHE A 204 11.97 8.44 7.60
C PHE A 204 12.79 9.72 7.38
N GLY A 205 13.88 9.65 6.62
CA GLY A 205 14.76 10.75 6.27
C GLY A 205 14.18 11.63 5.16
N VAL A 206 13.90 12.90 5.48
CA VAL A 206 13.33 13.88 4.53
C VAL A 206 14.23 14.07 3.31
N GLU A 207 15.55 14.19 3.51
CA GLU A 207 16.51 14.38 2.42
C GLU A 207 16.63 13.15 1.52
N ALA A 208 16.62 11.94 2.11
CA ALA A 208 16.67 10.69 1.37
C ALA A 208 15.44 10.54 0.47
N CYS A 209 14.24 10.66 1.04
CA CYS A 209 12.99 10.56 0.27
C CYS A 209 12.87 11.67 -0.78
N ALA A 210 13.31 12.89 -0.50
CA ALA A 210 13.32 13.97 -1.49
C ALA A 210 14.24 13.64 -2.68
N ALA A 211 15.41 13.06 -2.44
CA ALA A 211 16.31 12.61 -3.51
C ALA A 211 15.68 11.49 -4.36
N LEU A 212 15.02 10.51 -3.73
CA LEU A 212 14.32 9.43 -4.43
C LEU A 212 13.16 9.97 -5.30
N LEU A 213 12.34 10.86 -4.74
CA LEU A 213 11.24 11.46 -5.47
C LEU A 213 11.72 12.37 -6.62
N ASP A 214 12.81 13.13 -6.44
CA ASP A 214 13.39 13.93 -7.53
C ASP A 214 13.96 13.05 -8.66
N GLN A 215 14.60 11.94 -8.30
CA GLN A 215 15.18 11.02 -9.28
C GLN A 215 14.12 10.46 -10.24
N VAL A 216 12.91 10.19 -9.74
CA VAL A 216 11.79 9.69 -10.56
C VAL A 216 10.91 10.83 -11.04
N HIS A 217 10.11 11.40 -10.14
CA HIS A 217 9.07 12.38 -10.45
C HIS A 217 9.67 13.69 -10.95
N GLY A 218 10.75 14.16 -10.33
CA GLY A 218 11.47 15.35 -10.78
C GLY A 218 12.07 15.18 -12.17
N THR A 219 12.65 14.01 -12.47
CA THR A 219 13.17 13.70 -13.81
C THR A 219 12.08 13.67 -14.86
N LEU A 220 10.96 12.99 -14.58
CA LEU A 220 9.81 12.94 -15.49
C LEU A 220 9.21 14.34 -15.69
N GLU A 221 9.05 15.14 -14.63
CA GLU A 221 8.56 16.52 -14.73
C GLU A 221 9.45 17.37 -15.66
N ARG A 222 10.78 17.32 -15.47
CA ARG A 222 11.74 18.09 -16.27
C ARG A 222 11.66 17.77 -17.76
N HIS A 223 11.35 16.53 -18.14
CA HIS A 223 11.36 16.08 -19.54
C HIS A 223 9.97 16.11 -20.20
N VAL A 224 8.95 15.61 -19.50
CA VAL A 224 7.60 15.41 -20.05
C VAL A 224 6.51 16.17 -19.29
N GLY A 225 6.85 17.01 -18.31
CA GLY A 225 5.87 17.80 -17.54
C GLY A 225 4.99 18.72 -18.38
N LYS A 226 5.44 19.13 -19.57
CA LYS A 226 4.65 19.88 -20.56
C LYS A 226 3.42 19.10 -21.08
N TRP A 227 3.37 17.78 -20.86
CA TRP A 227 2.28 16.89 -21.26
C TRP A 227 1.32 16.54 -20.11
N PHE A 228 1.60 16.96 -18.87
CA PHE A 228 0.75 16.69 -17.72
C PHE A 228 -0.64 17.32 -17.89
N GLY A 229 -1.68 16.54 -17.60
CA GLY A 229 -3.08 16.93 -17.80
C GLY A 229 -3.51 16.98 -19.27
N ARG A 230 -2.63 16.61 -20.21
CA ARG A 230 -2.90 16.52 -21.64
C ARG A 230 -2.81 15.07 -22.11
N SER A 231 -1.62 14.62 -22.52
CA SER A 231 -1.38 13.23 -22.90
C SER A 231 -0.77 12.40 -21.77
N VAL A 232 -0.43 13.01 -20.62
CA VAL A 232 -0.11 12.30 -19.37
C VAL A 232 -1.22 12.54 -18.35
N GLY A 233 -1.98 11.50 -18.03
CA GLY A 233 -3.20 11.60 -17.20
C GLY A 233 -2.99 11.33 -15.71
N GLY A 234 -1.94 10.59 -15.35
CA GLY A 234 -1.71 10.21 -13.97
C GLY A 234 -0.51 9.29 -13.78
N PHE A 235 -0.38 8.79 -12.56
CA PHE A 235 0.70 7.92 -12.12
C PHE A 235 0.14 6.67 -11.44
N PHE A 236 0.92 5.60 -11.47
CA PHE A 236 0.69 4.41 -10.67
C PHE A 236 1.93 4.14 -9.82
N GLN A 237 1.71 4.00 -8.51
CA GLN A 237 2.73 3.56 -7.58
C GLN A 237 2.42 2.13 -7.16
N ASP A 238 3.43 1.28 -7.19
CA ASP A 238 3.24 -0.15 -6.94
C ASP A 238 4.15 -0.66 -5.82
N GLU A 239 3.70 -1.70 -5.14
CA GLU A 239 4.24 -2.38 -3.96
C GLU A 239 5.41 -1.70 -3.20
N LEU A 240 5.16 -0.57 -2.50
CA LEU A 240 6.22 0.05 -1.70
C LEU A 240 6.72 -0.90 -0.61
N PRO A 241 8.04 -0.92 -0.30
CA PRO A 241 8.57 -1.76 0.76
C PRO A 241 8.02 -1.34 2.13
N ALA A 242 8.03 -2.29 3.07
CA ALA A 242 7.66 -2.03 4.45
C ALA A 242 8.49 -0.90 5.06
N LEU A 243 7.84 -0.04 5.84
CA LEU A 243 8.50 1.05 6.54
C LEU A 243 9.53 0.54 7.55
N PRO A 244 10.65 1.25 7.76
CA PRO A 244 11.64 0.88 8.75
C PRO A 244 11.06 0.78 10.18
N THR A 245 11.74 0.04 11.06
CA THR A 245 11.37 -0.06 12.48
C THR A 245 12.15 0.91 13.36
N TRP A 246 13.11 1.65 12.78
CA TRP A 246 13.87 2.69 13.47
C TRP A 246 14.28 3.81 12.51
N GLY A 247 14.82 4.89 13.05
CA GLY A 247 15.31 6.04 12.29
C GLY A 247 16.30 6.86 13.11
N ARG A 248 17.04 7.74 12.43
CA ARG A 248 18.09 8.55 13.07
C ARG A 248 17.53 9.51 14.12
N ASP A 249 16.39 10.13 13.84
CA ASP A 249 15.69 11.07 14.72
C ASP A 249 14.47 10.44 15.41
N PHE A 250 14.33 9.11 15.35
CA PHE A 250 13.12 8.42 15.81
C PHE A 250 12.86 8.65 17.30
N ALA A 251 13.86 8.42 18.16
CA ALA A 251 13.69 8.55 19.61
C ALA A 251 13.36 9.99 20.02
N ASP A 252 14.05 10.98 19.46
CA ASP A 252 13.87 12.39 19.80
C ASP A 252 12.50 12.90 19.37
N THR A 253 12.09 12.58 18.13
CA THR A 253 10.77 12.97 17.61
C THR A 253 9.64 12.22 18.29
N PHE A 254 9.87 10.97 18.71
CA PHE A 254 8.92 10.20 19.51
C PHE A 254 8.70 10.85 20.87
N ALA A 255 9.78 11.16 21.60
CA ALA A 255 9.69 11.79 22.91
C ALA A 255 8.99 13.16 22.84
N ALA A 256 9.29 13.95 21.82
CA ALA A 256 8.64 15.23 21.57
C ALA A 256 7.12 15.09 21.32
N ARG A 257 6.67 14.02 20.65
CA ARG A 257 5.26 13.83 20.33
C ARG A 257 4.45 13.20 21.47
N TYR A 258 4.97 12.17 22.12
CA TYR A 258 4.21 11.40 23.12
C TYR A 258 4.54 11.78 24.57
N GLY A 259 5.53 12.65 24.79
CA GLY A 259 5.90 13.16 26.11
C GLY A 259 6.70 12.20 26.98
N TYR A 260 7.31 11.16 26.39
CA TYR A 260 8.13 10.20 27.13
C TYR A 260 9.20 9.53 26.25
N ASP A 261 10.31 9.12 26.86
CA ASP A 261 11.38 8.42 26.16
C ASP A 261 11.02 6.97 25.87
N LEU A 262 11.16 6.56 24.60
CA LEU A 262 10.90 5.20 24.15
C LEU A 262 12.01 4.22 24.60
N VAL A 263 13.27 4.65 24.57
CA VAL A 263 14.42 3.75 24.81
C VAL A 263 14.34 3.00 26.16
N PRO A 264 13.98 3.65 27.29
CA PRO A 264 13.78 2.94 28.55
C PRO A 264 12.62 1.93 28.55
N ARG A 265 11.67 2.07 27.62
CA ARG A 265 10.46 1.24 27.51
C ARG A 265 10.50 0.29 26.30
N ILE A 266 11.63 0.21 25.60
CA ILE A 266 11.71 -0.44 24.28
C ILE A 266 11.45 -1.95 24.35
N ALA A 267 11.53 -2.57 25.54
CA ALA A 267 11.13 -3.95 25.76
C ALA A 267 9.67 -4.22 25.37
N ALA A 268 8.78 -3.23 25.53
CA ALA A 268 7.36 -3.33 25.17
C ALA A 268 7.13 -3.66 23.68
N LEU A 269 8.11 -3.40 22.80
CA LEU A 269 8.01 -3.71 21.38
C LEU A 269 8.11 -5.20 21.08
N TRP A 270 8.59 -6.03 22.02
CA TRP A 270 8.67 -7.48 21.90
C TRP A 270 7.89 -8.22 22.99
N GLU A 271 7.86 -7.65 24.19
CA GLU A 271 7.34 -8.30 25.39
C GLU A 271 6.21 -7.47 26.03
N GLY A 272 5.53 -8.05 27.02
CA GLY A 272 4.50 -7.35 27.78
C GLY A 272 3.10 -7.42 27.17
N GLY A 273 2.10 -7.52 28.05
CA GLY A 273 0.67 -7.54 27.69
C GLY A 273 -0.17 -6.63 28.58
N ASP A 274 0.47 -5.78 29.38
CA ASP A 274 -0.21 -4.77 30.20
C ASP A 274 -0.52 -3.50 29.40
N ASP A 275 -1.29 -2.60 30.02
CA ASP A 275 -1.76 -1.36 29.40
C ASP A 275 -0.59 -0.43 29.01
N GLU A 276 0.52 -0.45 29.76
CA GLU A 276 1.71 0.34 29.40
C GLU A 276 2.35 -0.19 28.13
N ALA A 277 2.58 -1.49 28.02
CA ALA A 277 3.16 -2.11 26.82
C ALA A 277 2.26 -1.91 25.60
N VAL A 278 0.94 -2.03 25.78
CA VAL A 278 -0.05 -1.75 24.72
C VAL A 278 0.03 -0.30 24.26
N ARG A 279 0.08 0.66 25.19
CA ARG A 279 0.24 2.09 24.87
C ARG A 279 1.54 2.34 24.11
N VAL A 280 2.66 1.79 24.59
CA VAL A 280 3.98 1.99 23.97
C VAL A 280 4.03 1.45 22.53
N ARG A 281 3.48 0.26 22.29
CA ARG A 281 3.40 -0.29 20.92
C ARG A 281 2.50 0.52 20.01
N ARG A 282 1.36 0.99 20.53
CA ARG A 282 0.46 1.86 19.77
C ARG A 282 1.18 3.12 19.31
N ASP A 283 1.74 3.86 20.27
CA ASP A 283 2.45 5.11 20.00
C ASP A 283 3.65 4.87 19.05
N PHE A 284 4.35 3.73 19.18
CA PHE A 284 5.46 3.36 18.30
C PHE A 284 5.05 3.17 16.82
N HIS A 285 4.01 2.38 16.57
CA HIS A 285 3.56 2.13 15.19
C HIS A 285 2.90 3.36 14.57
N GLU A 286 2.14 4.15 15.34
CA GLU A 286 1.62 5.44 14.90
C GLU A 286 2.77 6.41 14.54
N HIS A 287 3.87 6.39 15.30
CA HIS A 287 5.05 7.21 15.00
C HIS A 287 5.75 6.77 13.71
N ARG A 288 5.90 5.45 13.47
CA ARG A 288 6.44 4.92 12.20
C ARG A 288 5.66 5.48 11.01
N ALA A 289 4.33 5.43 11.07
CA ALA A 289 3.47 5.99 10.03
C ALA A 289 3.64 7.52 9.91
N THR A 290 3.73 8.23 11.03
CA THR A 290 3.93 9.69 11.06
C THR A 290 5.23 10.11 10.36
N LEU A 291 6.34 9.42 10.64
CA LEU A 291 7.63 9.70 10.01
C LEU A 291 7.62 9.35 8.51
N GLY A 292 7.02 8.22 8.13
CA GLY A 292 6.85 7.86 6.73
C GLY A 292 6.02 8.89 5.94
N ARG A 293 4.95 9.40 6.54
CA ARG A 293 4.13 10.48 5.95
C ARG A 293 4.89 11.78 5.82
N ARG A 294 5.70 12.14 6.82
CA ARG A 294 6.55 13.34 6.80
C ARG A 294 7.54 13.29 5.63
N ALA A 295 8.21 12.17 5.44
CA ALA A 295 9.33 12.07 4.51
C ALA A 295 8.93 11.66 3.09
N PHE A 296 7.98 10.72 2.94
CA PHE A 296 7.66 10.10 1.64
C PHE A 296 6.23 10.38 1.18
N PHE A 297 5.22 9.83 1.86
CA PHE A 297 3.83 9.84 1.35
C PHE A 297 3.24 11.25 1.23
N GLY A 298 3.51 12.12 2.20
CA GLY A 298 3.05 13.51 2.19
C GLY A 298 3.63 14.31 1.01
N PRO A 299 4.97 14.34 0.84
CA PRO A 299 5.61 14.98 -0.31
C PRO A 299 5.18 14.40 -1.66
N GLN A 300 5.02 13.07 -1.77
CA GLN A 300 4.57 12.41 -3.00
C GLN A 300 3.13 12.80 -3.36
N ARG A 301 2.20 12.73 -2.41
CA ARG A 301 0.82 13.22 -2.61
C ARG A 301 0.81 14.69 -3.01
N ALA A 302 1.57 15.52 -2.30
CA ALA A 302 1.64 16.95 -2.60
C ALA A 302 2.19 17.23 -4.00
N TYR A 303 3.05 16.37 -4.55
CA TYR A 303 3.49 16.45 -5.95
C TYR A 303 2.30 16.28 -6.90
N PHE A 304 1.53 15.20 -6.76
CA PHE A 304 0.37 14.97 -7.63
C PHE A 304 -0.69 16.08 -7.52
N GLU A 305 -0.98 16.54 -6.29
CA GLU A 305 -1.90 17.66 -6.07
C GLU A 305 -1.45 18.96 -6.76
N ARG A 306 -0.16 19.31 -6.67
CA ARG A 306 0.38 20.52 -7.31
C ARG A 306 0.27 20.51 -8.83
N HIS A 307 0.31 19.32 -9.44
CA HIS A 307 0.23 19.16 -10.88
C HIS A 307 -1.18 18.83 -11.39
N GLY A 308 -2.18 18.71 -10.49
CA GLY A 308 -3.54 18.31 -10.86
C GLY A 308 -3.61 16.90 -11.44
N LEU A 309 -2.71 16.02 -11.00
CA LEU A 309 -2.61 14.64 -11.46
C LEU A 309 -3.22 13.69 -10.43
N ILE A 310 -3.70 12.55 -10.92
CA ILE A 310 -4.18 11.44 -10.09
C ILE A 310 -3.06 10.40 -9.95
N CYS A 311 -2.89 9.86 -8.75
CA CYS A 311 -2.06 8.70 -8.52
C CYS A 311 -2.93 7.55 -8.02
N GLY A 312 -2.95 6.47 -8.81
CA GLY A 312 -3.39 5.16 -8.34
C GLY A 312 -2.27 4.42 -7.63
N PHE A 313 -2.62 3.43 -6.82
CA PHE A 313 -1.63 2.58 -6.21
C PHE A 313 -2.07 1.13 -6.04
N ASP A 314 -1.08 0.27 -5.84
CA ASP A 314 -1.17 -1.03 -5.17
C ASP A 314 -0.02 -1.16 -4.14
N GLN A 315 -0.22 -1.95 -3.09
CA GLN A 315 0.70 -2.10 -1.95
C GLN A 315 0.88 -3.57 -1.59
N PRO A 316 2.06 -4.03 -1.13
CA PRO A 316 2.31 -5.44 -0.91
C PRO A 316 1.34 -6.07 0.10
N SER A 317 1.08 -7.36 -0.09
CA SER A 317 0.44 -8.19 0.93
C SER A 317 1.19 -8.16 2.26
N PRO A 318 0.49 -8.16 3.42
CA PRO A 318 -0.96 -8.27 3.56
C PRO A 318 -1.71 -6.91 3.62
N ALA A 319 -1.10 -5.80 3.20
CA ALA A 319 -1.71 -4.48 3.32
C ALA A 319 -2.85 -4.24 2.30
N ARG A 320 -2.67 -4.67 1.04
CA ARG A 320 -3.70 -4.55 -0.02
C ARG A 320 -4.99 -5.29 0.28
N GLU A 321 -4.95 -6.31 1.13
CA GLU A 321 -6.12 -7.06 1.56
C GLU A 321 -6.95 -6.27 2.59
N GLY A 322 -6.48 -5.10 3.02
CA GLY A 322 -7.06 -4.35 4.12
C GLY A 322 -6.93 -5.08 5.46
N ASP A 323 -5.92 -5.97 5.60
CA ASP A 323 -5.68 -6.67 6.85
C ASP A 323 -5.21 -5.70 7.94
N PRO A 324 -5.91 -5.59 9.08
CA PRO A 324 -5.54 -4.61 10.11
C PRO A 324 -4.12 -4.84 10.68
N VAL A 325 -3.69 -6.10 10.82
CA VAL A 325 -2.35 -6.42 11.35
C VAL A 325 -1.29 -6.24 10.28
N GLY A 326 -1.58 -6.65 9.04
CA GLY A 326 -0.72 -6.50 7.87
C GLY A 326 -0.44 -5.05 7.56
N GLY A 327 -1.49 -4.21 7.53
CA GLY A 327 -1.37 -2.77 7.33
C GLY A 327 -0.45 -2.11 8.37
N VAL A 328 -0.58 -2.46 9.65
CA VAL A 328 0.32 -1.96 10.71
C VAL A 328 1.73 -2.54 10.60
N THR A 329 1.86 -3.81 10.21
CA THR A 329 3.18 -4.44 10.02
C THR A 329 3.99 -3.70 8.95
N VAL A 330 3.38 -3.46 7.79
CA VAL A 330 4.02 -2.85 6.64
C VAL A 330 4.18 -1.33 6.83
N TYR A 331 3.14 -0.62 7.29
CA TYR A 331 3.12 0.85 7.26
C TYR A 331 2.96 1.53 8.62
N GLY A 332 2.82 0.79 9.71
CA GLY A 332 2.46 1.32 11.04
C GLY A 332 1.00 1.79 11.14
N ASP A 333 0.48 2.38 10.07
CA ASP A 333 -0.91 2.77 9.89
C ASP A 333 -1.22 2.93 8.39
N TYR A 334 -1.87 1.93 7.80
CA TYR A 334 -2.14 1.86 6.37
C TYR A 334 -3.07 2.98 5.88
N HIS A 335 -4.12 3.26 6.64
CA HIS A 335 -5.09 4.31 6.32
C HIS A 335 -4.45 5.69 6.39
N ALA A 336 -3.64 5.95 7.41
CA ALA A 336 -2.99 7.24 7.55
C ALA A 336 -1.93 7.49 6.47
N THR A 337 -1.12 6.51 6.09
CA THR A 337 -0.06 6.69 5.07
C THR A 337 -0.61 6.92 3.67
N HIS A 338 -1.74 6.29 3.33
CA HIS A 338 -2.36 6.37 1.99
C HIS A 338 -3.53 7.36 1.89
N ARG A 339 -3.81 8.11 2.96
CA ARG A 339 -4.86 9.13 2.96
C ARG A 339 -4.58 10.22 1.93
N GLY A 340 -5.58 10.54 1.11
CA GLY A 340 -5.55 11.63 0.14
C GLY A 340 -4.94 11.28 -1.21
N TYR A 341 -4.67 10.01 -1.51
CA TYR A 341 -4.37 9.57 -2.87
C TYR A 341 -5.65 9.55 -3.71
N GLY A 342 -5.51 9.88 -5.01
CA GLY A 342 -6.64 10.12 -5.91
C GLY A 342 -7.32 8.87 -6.49
N ALA A 343 -6.63 7.73 -6.50
CA ALA A 343 -7.23 6.46 -6.92
C ALA A 343 -6.72 5.27 -6.09
N PRO A 344 -7.06 5.19 -4.78
CA PRO A 344 -6.67 4.07 -3.94
C PRO A 344 -7.10 2.74 -4.57
N GLY A 345 -6.30 1.69 -4.41
CA GLY A 345 -6.65 0.39 -4.94
C GLY A 345 -5.67 -0.70 -4.58
N SER A 346 -5.84 -1.83 -5.25
CA SER A 346 -4.99 -3.00 -5.11
C SER A 346 -4.85 -3.74 -6.41
N ASP A 347 -3.96 -4.73 -6.42
CA ASP A 347 -4.09 -5.83 -7.36
C ASP A 347 -5.29 -6.74 -7.01
N HIS A 348 -5.47 -7.79 -7.82
CA HIS A 348 -6.53 -8.78 -7.67
C HIS A 348 -6.35 -9.76 -6.50
N TRP A 349 -5.22 -9.72 -5.79
CA TRP A 349 -5.04 -10.43 -4.51
C TRP A 349 -5.54 -9.61 -3.32
N GLY A 350 -5.69 -8.29 -3.47
CA GLY A 350 -6.23 -7.38 -2.46
C GLY A 350 -7.76 -7.32 -2.33
N ASP A 351 -8.24 -6.25 -1.68
CA ASP A 351 -9.67 -5.99 -1.46
C ASP A 351 -10.08 -4.57 -1.91
N ALA A 352 -10.93 -4.46 -2.94
CA ALA A 352 -11.44 -3.19 -3.41
C ALA A 352 -12.29 -2.42 -2.37
N LYS A 353 -12.83 -3.10 -1.35
CA LYS A 353 -13.72 -2.46 -0.36
C LYS A 353 -12.97 -1.46 0.52
N VAL A 354 -11.79 -1.81 1.03
CA VAL A 354 -11.01 -0.87 1.85
C VAL A 354 -10.57 0.35 1.05
N HIS A 355 -10.24 0.15 -0.23
CA HIS A 355 -9.78 1.21 -1.12
C HIS A 355 -10.89 2.14 -1.61
N SER A 356 -12.08 1.60 -1.95
CA SER A 356 -13.23 2.45 -2.25
C SER A 356 -13.66 3.28 -1.05
N SER A 357 -13.60 2.70 0.16
CA SER A 357 -13.85 3.43 1.40
C SER A 357 -12.87 4.59 1.61
N MET A 358 -11.58 4.39 1.29
CA MET A 358 -10.60 5.48 1.30
C MET A 358 -10.92 6.56 0.27
N ALA A 359 -11.32 6.16 -0.95
CA ALA A 359 -11.71 7.09 -2.00
C ALA A 359 -12.91 7.94 -1.56
N HIS A 360 -13.97 7.31 -1.04
CA HIS A 360 -15.15 7.99 -0.50
C HIS A 360 -14.80 8.98 0.62
N ALA A 361 -13.99 8.54 1.60
CA ALA A 361 -13.55 9.39 2.71
C ALA A 361 -12.73 10.61 2.27
N ASN A 362 -12.02 10.50 1.14
CA ASN A 362 -11.23 11.59 0.56
C ASN A 362 -12.02 12.43 -0.47
N GLY A 363 -13.24 12.00 -0.85
CA GLY A 363 -14.02 12.64 -1.91
C GLY A 363 -13.49 12.35 -3.32
N GLU A 364 -12.73 11.27 -3.48
CA GLU A 364 -12.13 10.87 -4.74
C GLU A 364 -13.06 9.90 -5.50
N PRO A 365 -13.22 10.06 -6.83
CA PRO A 365 -14.20 9.27 -7.58
C PRO A 365 -13.65 7.94 -8.09
N ARG A 366 -12.35 7.68 -7.98
CA ARG A 366 -11.70 6.51 -8.63
C ARG A 366 -11.19 5.51 -7.60
N THR A 367 -11.34 4.23 -7.90
CA THR A 367 -10.78 3.12 -7.12
C THR A 367 -10.13 2.13 -8.07
N TRP A 368 -8.82 1.95 -7.92
CA TRP A 368 -7.98 1.16 -8.81
C TRP A 368 -8.15 -0.34 -8.56
N ILE A 369 -8.10 -1.12 -9.63
CA ILE A 369 -7.96 -2.58 -9.58
C ILE A 369 -7.03 -3.05 -10.70
N GLU A 370 -5.82 -3.45 -10.33
CA GLU A 370 -4.91 -4.14 -11.24
C GLU A 370 -5.25 -5.64 -11.26
N ALA A 371 -5.61 -6.20 -12.41
CA ALA A 371 -6.23 -7.51 -12.41
C ALA A 371 -5.76 -8.50 -13.49
N PHE A 372 -5.79 -9.75 -13.04
CA PHE A 372 -5.76 -11.02 -13.78
C PHE A 372 -4.47 -11.37 -14.50
N HIS A 373 -3.34 -10.85 -14.00
CA HIS A 373 -2.06 -11.48 -14.26
C HIS A 373 -2.10 -12.96 -13.87
N SER A 374 -1.30 -13.78 -14.54
CA SER A 374 -1.20 -15.23 -14.31
C SER A 374 -2.50 -16.02 -14.53
N SER A 375 -3.54 -15.45 -15.15
CA SER A 375 -4.76 -16.17 -15.55
C SER A 375 -4.54 -17.14 -16.72
N GLY A 376 -3.41 -17.01 -17.42
CA GLY A 376 -3.09 -17.83 -18.59
C GLY A 376 -3.62 -17.25 -19.90
N TRP A 377 -3.18 -17.79 -21.04
CA TRP A 377 -3.58 -17.31 -22.37
C TRP A 377 -4.98 -17.73 -22.80
N GLY A 378 -5.61 -18.65 -22.07
CA GLY A 378 -6.92 -19.21 -22.43
C GLY A 378 -8.11 -18.40 -21.93
N GLY A 379 -7.89 -17.40 -21.06
CA GLY A 379 -8.97 -16.60 -20.48
C GLY A 379 -9.78 -15.85 -21.53
N THR A 380 -11.10 -15.95 -21.43
CA THR A 380 -12.04 -15.28 -22.32
C THR A 380 -12.51 -13.94 -21.75
N PRO A 381 -12.98 -12.98 -22.57
CA PRO A 381 -13.57 -11.74 -22.05
C PRO A 381 -14.79 -11.96 -21.15
N GLU A 382 -15.53 -13.07 -21.32
CA GLU A 382 -16.64 -13.46 -20.45
C GLU A 382 -16.14 -13.82 -19.05
N GLU A 383 -15.13 -14.69 -18.95
CA GLU A 383 -14.51 -15.06 -17.68
C GLU A 383 -13.87 -13.84 -17.01
N THR A 384 -13.13 -13.01 -17.76
CA THR A 384 -12.55 -11.77 -17.25
C THR A 384 -13.61 -10.84 -16.66
N TYR A 385 -14.77 -10.73 -17.30
CA TYR A 385 -15.87 -9.91 -16.79
C TYR A 385 -16.49 -10.51 -15.52
N ASP A 386 -16.69 -11.82 -15.46
CA ASP A 386 -17.19 -12.53 -14.26
C ASP A 386 -16.23 -12.33 -13.08
N TRP A 387 -14.92 -12.46 -13.32
CA TRP A 387 -13.87 -12.21 -12.34
C TRP A 387 -13.80 -10.76 -11.86
N LEU A 388 -14.07 -9.78 -12.73
CA LEU A 388 -14.06 -8.36 -12.39
C LEU A 388 -15.29 -7.93 -11.57
N SER A 389 -16.42 -8.62 -11.75
CA SER A 389 -17.70 -8.27 -11.14
C SER A 389 -17.66 -8.14 -9.60
N PRO A 390 -17.03 -9.05 -8.83
CA PRO A 390 -16.86 -8.88 -7.38
C PRO A 390 -16.12 -7.61 -6.97
N PHE A 391 -15.10 -7.20 -7.73
CA PHE A 391 -14.33 -5.98 -7.45
C PHE A 391 -15.17 -4.72 -7.74
N LEU A 392 -15.90 -4.69 -8.88
CA LEU A 392 -16.81 -3.59 -9.21
C LEU A 392 -17.90 -3.43 -8.14
N ARG A 393 -18.46 -4.56 -7.68
CA ARG A 393 -19.45 -4.61 -6.60
C ARG A 393 -18.91 -4.08 -5.27
N ARG A 394 -17.61 -4.23 -5.02
CA ARG A 394 -16.92 -3.72 -3.82
C ARG A 394 -16.33 -2.31 -4.01
N GLY A 395 -16.64 -1.64 -5.12
CA GLY A 395 -16.36 -0.23 -5.34
C GLY A 395 -15.22 0.07 -6.32
N ALA A 396 -14.54 -0.94 -6.87
CA ALA A 396 -13.55 -0.71 -7.92
C ALA A 396 -14.23 -0.11 -9.17
N ASN A 397 -13.58 0.87 -9.80
CA ASN A 397 -14.13 1.52 -10.99
C ASN A 397 -13.05 2.09 -11.94
N LEU A 398 -11.77 1.79 -11.70
CA LEU A 398 -10.65 2.06 -12.59
C LEU A 398 -9.92 0.74 -12.82
N TYR A 399 -10.25 0.08 -13.93
CA TYR A 399 -9.76 -1.25 -14.25
C TYR A 399 -8.43 -1.18 -15.02
N ASP A 400 -7.39 -1.72 -14.41
CA ASP A 400 -6.09 -1.95 -15.03
C ASP A 400 -5.93 -3.45 -15.38
N PRO A 401 -6.12 -3.84 -16.65
CA PRO A 401 -5.79 -5.18 -17.10
C PRO A 401 -4.28 -5.39 -17.16
N HIS A 402 -3.78 -6.32 -16.36
CA HIS A 402 -2.42 -6.82 -16.48
C HIS A 402 -2.36 -7.89 -17.60
N ALA A 403 -1.72 -7.66 -18.75
CA ALA A 403 -1.06 -6.45 -19.23
C ALA A 403 -0.97 -6.47 -20.77
N VAL A 404 -0.53 -5.38 -21.40
CA VAL A 404 -0.17 -5.30 -22.82
C VAL A 404 1.35 -5.39 -22.95
N TYR A 405 1.85 -6.38 -23.67
CA TYR A 405 3.30 -6.59 -23.83
C TYR A 405 3.83 -5.95 -25.10
N TYR A 406 4.86 -5.11 -24.98
CA TYR A 406 5.55 -4.57 -26.16
C TYR A 406 6.07 -5.72 -27.04
N ALA A 407 6.83 -6.64 -26.45
CA ALA A 407 7.30 -7.88 -27.07
C ALA A 407 7.19 -9.08 -26.11
N THR A 408 7.30 -10.29 -26.65
CA THR A 408 7.19 -11.55 -25.90
C THR A 408 8.37 -12.48 -26.20
N PRO A 409 9.61 -12.09 -25.89
CA PRO A 409 10.79 -12.93 -26.12
C PRO A 409 10.82 -14.12 -25.14
N GLY A 410 11.37 -15.26 -25.59
CA GLY A 410 11.67 -16.38 -24.69
C GLY A 410 10.47 -16.84 -23.84
N GLY A 411 10.65 -17.00 -22.53
CA GLY A 411 9.62 -17.41 -21.57
C GLY A 411 8.75 -16.29 -21.01
N TRP A 412 8.82 -15.05 -21.55
CA TRP A 412 7.99 -13.94 -21.06
C TRP A 412 6.49 -14.18 -21.24
N TRP A 413 6.13 -15.02 -22.22
CA TRP A 413 4.75 -15.46 -22.37
C TRP A 413 4.29 -16.37 -21.21
N GLU A 414 5.19 -16.99 -20.45
CA GLU A 414 4.85 -17.91 -19.35
C GLU A 414 4.82 -17.23 -17.97
N TRP A 415 5.52 -16.10 -17.79
CA TRP A 415 5.73 -15.53 -16.45
C TRP A 415 4.46 -14.89 -15.86
N ALA A 416 3.77 -14.03 -16.62
CA ALA A 416 2.54 -13.37 -16.15
C ALA A 416 1.42 -13.34 -17.22
N PRO A 417 1.09 -14.47 -17.87
CA PRO A 417 0.07 -14.48 -18.92
C PRO A 417 -1.31 -14.05 -18.39
N PRO A 418 -2.19 -13.45 -19.22
CA PRO A 418 -2.05 -13.19 -20.65
C PRO A 418 -1.45 -11.83 -21.00
N SER A 419 -1.11 -11.63 -22.28
CA SER A 419 -1.20 -10.29 -22.86
C SER A 419 -2.62 -10.02 -23.34
N THR A 420 -3.25 -8.92 -22.92
CA THR A 420 -4.66 -8.58 -23.20
C THR A 420 -4.84 -7.78 -24.51
N CYS A 421 -4.06 -8.11 -25.54
CA CYS A 421 -3.95 -7.31 -26.78
C CYS A 421 -4.17 -8.11 -28.08
N TRP A 422 -3.76 -7.56 -29.24
CA TRP A 422 -3.82 -8.17 -30.59
C TRP A 422 -3.20 -9.56 -30.77
N ARG A 423 -2.58 -10.12 -29.72
CA ARG A 423 -2.10 -11.51 -29.69
C ARG A 423 -3.22 -12.49 -29.30
N GLN A 424 -4.33 -11.98 -28.78
CA GLN A 424 -5.47 -12.77 -28.34
C GLN A 424 -6.47 -13.00 -29.47
N PRO A 425 -7.07 -14.20 -29.58
CA PRO A 425 -8.05 -14.49 -30.61
C PRO A 425 -9.31 -13.63 -30.47
N TYR A 426 -9.62 -13.16 -29.26
CA TYR A 426 -10.77 -12.28 -29.00
C TYR A 426 -10.50 -10.80 -29.33
N TRP A 427 -9.26 -10.40 -29.67
CA TRP A 427 -8.93 -8.99 -29.87
C TRP A 427 -9.83 -8.25 -30.87
N PRO A 428 -10.23 -8.84 -32.03
CA PRO A 428 -11.12 -8.15 -32.98
C PRO A 428 -12.46 -7.69 -32.39
N VAL A 429 -12.88 -8.26 -31.26
CA VAL A 429 -14.13 -7.94 -30.55
C VAL A 429 -13.90 -7.34 -29.16
N TYR A 430 -12.65 -6.99 -28.81
CA TYR A 430 -12.33 -6.51 -27.45
C TYR A 430 -13.05 -5.20 -27.09
N HIS A 431 -13.37 -4.36 -28.07
CA HIS A 431 -14.19 -3.15 -27.87
C HIS A 431 -15.56 -3.41 -27.23
N VAL A 432 -16.14 -4.60 -27.39
CA VAL A 432 -17.40 -4.96 -26.72
C VAL A 432 -17.19 -5.05 -25.21
N PHE A 433 -16.12 -5.74 -24.79
CA PHE A 433 -15.73 -5.85 -23.38
C PHE A 433 -15.28 -4.50 -22.82
N ALA A 434 -14.37 -3.80 -23.51
CA ALA A 434 -13.88 -2.49 -23.08
C ALA A 434 -15.02 -1.48 -22.92
N GLY A 435 -15.98 -1.48 -23.85
CA GLY A 435 -17.18 -0.66 -23.75
C GLY A 435 -18.07 -1.03 -22.57
N ALA A 436 -18.27 -2.33 -22.28
CA ALA A 436 -19.04 -2.77 -21.11
C ALA A 436 -18.41 -2.29 -19.79
N VAL A 437 -17.09 -2.47 -19.65
CA VAL A 437 -16.33 -1.97 -18.49
C VAL A 437 -16.45 -0.45 -18.38
N ALA A 438 -16.24 0.28 -19.48
CA ALA A 438 -16.30 1.74 -19.49
C ALA A 438 -17.66 2.28 -19.03
N ARG A 439 -18.76 1.62 -19.44
CA ARG A 439 -20.11 1.99 -19.02
C ARG A 439 -20.31 1.80 -17.53
N LEU A 440 -19.90 0.66 -16.98
CA LEU A 440 -20.04 0.38 -15.55
C LEU A 440 -19.19 1.33 -14.72
N CYS A 441 -17.91 1.47 -15.06
CA CYS A 441 -17.00 2.40 -14.39
C CYS A 441 -17.49 3.84 -14.46
N SER A 442 -18.09 4.27 -15.58
CA SER A 442 -18.69 5.60 -15.72
C SER A 442 -19.93 5.77 -14.82
N VAL A 443 -20.82 4.78 -14.76
CA VAL A 443 -22.02 4.86 -13.90
C VAL A 443 -21.66 4.78 -12.42
N LEU A 444 -20.70 3.95 -12.04
CA LEU A 444 -20.24 3.78 -10.65
C LEU A 444 -19.55 5.03 -10.07
N THR A 445 -19.23 6.02 -10.91
CA THR A 445 -18.72 7.34 -10.49
C THR A 445 -19.76 8.46 -10.60
N ALA A 446 -21.01 8.14 -10.90
CA ALA A 446 -22.08 9.11 -11.02
C ALA A 446 -22.88 9.23 -9.71
N GLY A 447 -23.22 10.45 -9.33
CA GLY A 447 -24.05 10.70 -8.15
C GLY A 447 -23.26 10.66 -6.85
N HIS A 448 -23.90 10.18 -5.80
CA HIS A 448 -23.32 10.04 -4.46
C HIS A 448 -23.51 8.60 -4.01
N HIS A 449 -22.48 8.03 -3.39
CA HIS A 449 -22.59 6.74 -2.72
C HIS A 449 -23.60 6.86 -1.56
N VAL A 450 -24.30 5.77 -1.26
CA VAL A 450 -25.32 5.74 -0.22
C VAL A 450 -24.98 4.59 0.70
N CYS A 451 -24.35 4.93 1.82
CA CYS A 451 -23.87 3.97 2.80
C CYS A 451 -24.10 4.48 4.22
N ASP A 452 -24.90 3.74 4.99
CA ASP A 452 -25.24 4.09 6.36
C ASP A 452 -24.29 3.49 7.41
N THR A 453 -23.39 2.60 7.00
CA THR A 453 -22.62 1.76 7.92
C THR A 453 -21.13 1.94 7.72
N VAL A 454 -20.43 2.22 8.81
CA VAL A 454 -18.97 2.08 8.88
C VAL A 454 -18.65 0.74 9.53
N LEU A 455 -17.80 -0.06 8.89
CA LEU A 455 -17.04 -1.10 9.57
C LEU A 455 -15.72 -0.50 10.02
N LEU A 456 -15.52 -0.37 11.33
CA LEU A 456 -14.27 0.18 11.86
C LEU A 456 -13.10 -0.75 11.50
N SER A 457 -12.08 -0.22 10.85
CA SER A 457 -10.76 -0.86 10.78
C SER A 457 -10.12 -0.77 12.16
N PRO A 458 -9.84 -1.89 12.87
CA PRO A 458 -9.39 -1.87 14.27
C PRO A 458 -7.89 -1.53 14.38
N THR A 459 -7.44 -0.46 13.73
CA THR A 459 -6.03 -0.06 13.60
C THR A 459 -5.39 0.15 14.97
N THR A 460 -6.07 0.82 15.90
CA THR A 460 -5.50 1.08 17.24
C THR A 460 -5.29 -0.22 18.02
N THR A 461 -6.23 -1.17 17.88
CA THR A 461 -6.10 -2.49 18.50
C THR A 461 -4.93 -3.27 17.90
N ALA A 462 -4.78 -3.25 16.57
CA ALA A 462 -3.66 -3.87 15.87
C ALA A 462 -2.32 -3.26 16.29
N GLN A 463 -2.19 -1.93 16.31
CA GLN A 463 -0.99 -1.22 16.76
C GLN A 463 -0.61 -1.57 18.20
N GLY A 464 -1.58 -1.53 19.13
CA GLY A 464 -1.31 -1.83 20.54
C GLY A 464 -0.94 -3.29 20.84
N HIS A 465 -1.25 -4.21 19.93
CA HIS A 465 -1.08 -5.65 20.11
C HIS A 465 -0.22 -6.31 19.02
N LEU A 466 0.53 -5.53 18.24
CA LEU A 466 1.53 -6.01 17.30
C LEU A 466 2.93 -5.80 17.87
N THR A 467 3.60 -6.89 18.24
CA THR A 467 5.03 -6.84 18.59
C THR A 467 5.88 -6.95 17.32
N LEU A 468 7.17 -6.70 17.44
CA LEU A 468 8.13 -6.92 16.35
C LEU A 468 8.39 -8.41 16.04
N ASP A 469 7.89 -9.34 16.86
CA ASP A 469 7.90 -10.78 16.58
C ASP A 469 6.59 -11.28 15.94
N GLY A 470 5.53 -10.46 15.98
CA GLY A 470 4.23 -10.81 15.43
C GLY A 470 3.06 -10.35 16.30
N PRO A 471 1.82 -10.59 15.84
CA PRO A 471 0.62 -10.18 16.55
C PRO A 471 0.40 -11.00 17.83
N LEU A 472 -0.10 -10.33 18.86
CA LEU A 472 -0.68 -10.96 20.04
C LEU A 472 -2.15 -11.29 19.78
N ALA A 473 -2.71 -12.21 20.58
CA ALA A 473 -4.08 -12.72 20.39
C ALA A 473 -5.15 -11.63 20.19
N PRO A 474 -5.18 -10.50 20.92
CA PRO A 474 -6.15 -9.43 20.68
C PRO A 474 -6.13 -8.84 19.27
N ALA A 475 -4.95 -8.67 18.66
CA ALA A 475 -4.82 -8.18 17.29
C ALA A 475 -5.36 -9.22 16.30
N THR A 476 -4.97 -10.49 16.45
CA THR A 476 -5.42 -11.59 15.58
C THR A 476 -6.94 -11.81 15.69
N GLU A 477 -7.49 -11.86 16.89
CA GLU A 477 -8.94 -12.02 17.13
C GLU A 477 -9.75 -10.88 16.48
N SER A 478 -9.27 -9.64 16.60
CA SER A 478 -9.93 -8.48 16.03
C SER A 478 -9.84 -8.47 14.49
N ALA A 479 -8.69 -8.83 13.91
CA ALA A 479 -8.53 -8.99 12.47
C ALA A 479 -9.42 -10.11 11.90
N GLU A 480 -9.50 -11.26 12.58
CA GLU A 480 -10.40 -12.35 12.18
C GLU A 480 -11.89 -11.94 12.22
N LEU A 481 -12.30 -11.18 13.25
CA LEU A 481 -13.64 -10.62 13.33
C LEU A 481 -13.90 -9.63 12.19
N TYR A 482 -12.96 -8.73 11.92
CA TYR A 482 -13.01 -7.79 10.80
C TYR A 482 -13.20 -8.52 9.48
N HIS A 483 -12.36 -9.52 9.17
CA HIS A 483 -12.46 -10.30 7.92
C HIS A 483 -13.76 -11.09 7.81
N ARG A 484 -14.32 -11.60 8.92
CA ARG A 484 -15.64 -12.25 8.88
C ARG A 484 -16.76 -11.26 8.53
N LEU A 485 -16.69 -10.03 9.03
CA LEU A 485 -17.68 -8.99 8.77
C LEU A 485 -17.56 -8.43 7.36
N ASN A 486 -16.35 -8.06 6.94
CA ASN A 486 -16.01 -7.47 5.65
C ASN A 486 -16.07 -8.48 4.49
N GLY A 487 -15.62 -9.71 4.74
CA GLY A 487 -15.29 -10.67 3.71
C GLY A 487 -13.85 -10.52 3.19
N VAL A 488 -13.54 -11.29 2.16
CA VAL A 488 -12.25 -11.27 1.45
C VAL A 488 -12.52 -11.05 -0.03
N GLY A 489 -11.88 -10.04 -0.62
CA GLY A 489 -12.02 -9.64 -2.03
C GLY A 489 -11.08 -10.34 -3.00
N THR A 490 -10.15 -11.16 -2.50
CA THR A 490 -9.13 -11.86 -3.28
C THR A 490 -9.71 -12.73 -4.40
N TRP A 491 -9.28 -12.53 -5.64
CA TRP A 491 -9.85 -13.06 -6.88
C TRP A 491 -10.42 -14.49 -6.83
N PHE A 492 -9.58 -15.52 -6.68
CA PHE A 492 -10.04 -16.93 -6.62
C PHE A 492 -10.48 -17.40 -5.24
N ALA A 493 -10.36 -16.54 -4.22
CA ALA A 493 -10.68 -16.85 -2.83
C ALA A 493 -11.77 -15.91 -2.28
N GLU A 494 -12.59 -15.33 -3.17
CA GLU A 494 -13.64 -14.39 -2.79
C GLU A 494 -14.56 -15.04 -1.77
N ARG A 495 -14.80 -14.30 -0.69
CA ARG A 495 -15.74 -14.69 0.35
C ARG A 495 -16.50 -13.46 0.79
N ARG A 496 -17.75 -13.36 0.36
CA ARG A 496 -18.69 -12.35 0.86
C ARG A 496 -18.73 -12.35 2.39
N GLY A 497 -18.60 -11.19 3.02
CA GLY A 497 -18.65 -11.02 4.47
C GLY A 497 -20.06 -11.17 5.06
N VAL A 498 -20.18 -11.12 6.39
CA VAL A 498 -21.49 -11.11 7.07
C VAL A 498 -22.34 -9.92 6.63
N LEU A 499 -21.76 -8.72 6.52
CA LEU A 499 -22.48 -7.50 6.13
C LEU A 499 -23.03 -7.62 4.71
N GLU A 500 -22.16 -8.03 3.79
CA GLU A 500 -22.52 -8.19 2.39
C GLU A 500 -23.61 -9.27 2.17
N ARG A 501 -23.51 -10.42 2.84
CA ARG A 501 -24.54 -11.47 2.77
C ARG A 501 -25.89 -11.02 3.34
N ALA A 502 -25.88 -10.06 4.26
CA ALA A 502 -27.09 -9.45 4.82
C ALA A 502 -27.65 -8.32 3.92
N GLY A 503 -26.99 -7.97 2.82
CA GLY A 503 -27.37 -6.85 1.96
C GLY A 503 -27.09 -5.49 2.57
N ILE A 504 -26.15 -5.42 3.53
CA ILE A 504 -25.71 -4.18 4.17
C ILE A 504 -24.42 -3.75 3.50
N ASP A 505 -24.46 -2.63 2.76
CA ASP A 505 -23.25 -1.98 2.28
C ASP A 505 -22.56 -1.24 3.43
N HIS A 506 -21.24 -1.11 3.33
CA HIS A 506 -20.42 -0.47 4.34
C HIS A 506 -19.19 0.20 3.72
N ASP A 507 -18.65 1.19 4.42
CA ASP A 507 -17.28 1.65 4.23
C ASP A 507 -16.40 1.19 5.39
N VAL A 508 -15.12 0.92 5.11
CA VAL A 508 -14.07 0.61 6.07
C VAL A 508 -13.29 1.88 6.38
N LEU A 509 -13.46 2.40 7.60
CA LEU A 509 -12.77 3.61 8.07
C LEU A 509 -12.00 3.31 9.36
N ASP A 510 -10.86 3.95 9.55
CA ASP A 510 -10.07 3.87 10.77
C ASP A 510 -10.57 4.86 11.85
N GLU A 511 -10.04 4.72 13.07
CA GLU A 511 -10.41 5.60 14.17
C GLU A 511 -10.06 7.07 13.88
N THR A 512 -9.00 7.34 13.11
CA THR A 512 -8.59 8.70 12.74
C THR A 512 -9.60 9.38 11.81
N ALA A 513 -10.11 8.66 10.79
CA ALA A 513 -11.16 9.18 9.91
C ALA A 513 -12.43 9.50 10.70
N LEU A 514 -12.83 8.62 11.63
CA LEU A 514 -14.01 8.83 12.48
C LEU A 514 -13.82 9.96 13.49
N ALA A 515 -12.63 10.10 14.09
CA ALA A 515 -12.32 11.20 15.00
C ALA A 515 -12.38 12.56 14.28
N GLY A 516 -12.08 12.59 12.99
CA GLY A 516 -12.23 13.77 12.13
C GLY A 516 -13.65 14.01 11.60
N ALA A 517 -14.61 13.13 11.89
CA ALA A 517 -15.98 13.25 11.40
C ALA A 517 -16.71 14.41 12.08
N ARG A 518 -17.59 15.09 11.33
CA ARG A 518 -18.53 16.06 11.91
C ARG A 518 -19.83 15.35 12.29
N VAL A 519 -20.39 15.69 13.44
CA VAL A 519 -21.75 15.26 13.77
C VAL A 519 -22.73 16.13 12.98
N ALA A 520 -23.49 15.47 12.09
CA ALA A 520 -24.57 16.07 11.32
C ALA A 520 -25.92 15.60 11.86
N SER A 521 -26.99 16.30 11.49
CA SER A 521 -28.35 15.82 11.72
C SER A 521 -29.18 16.13 10.49
N ASP A 522 -29.98 15.15 10.07
CA ASP A 522 -30.96 15.31 9.01
C ASP A 522 -32.33 14.79 9.46
N ALA A 523 -33.28 14.70 8.52
CA ALA A 523 -34.64 14.24 8.80
C ALA A 523 -34.71 12.82 9.40
N SER A 524 -33.66 12.02 9.23
CA SER A 524 -33.56 10.65 9.73
C SER A 524 -32.77 10.53 11.04
N GLY A 525 -32.28 11.64 11.60
CA GLY A 525 -31.59 11.69 12.88
C GLY A 525 -30.13 12.13 12.79
N ALA A 526 -29.35 11.82 13.83
CA ALA A 526 -27.93 12.14 13.88
C ALA A 526 -27.11 11.18 13.01
N ALA A 527 -26.08 11.71 12.35
CA ALA A 527 -25.16 10.96 11.51
C ALA A 527 -23.72 11.49 11.68
N LEU A 528 -22.74 10.63 11.48
CA LEU A 528 -21.33 11.00 11.32
C LEU A 528 -21.10 11.34 9.85
N ALA A 529 -20.59 12.52 9.55
CA ALA A 529 -20.22 12.87 8.19
C ALA A 529 -18.69 12.92 8.02
N VAL A 530 -18.20 12.14 7.05
CA VAL A 530 -16.78 12.06 6.66
C VAL A 530 -16.72 12.43 5.19
N GLY A 531 -16.03 13.53 4.85
CA GLY A 531 -16.08 14.06 3.49
C GLY A 531 -17.52 14.41 3.07
N ALA A 532 -17.97 13.83 1.96
CA ALA A 532 -19.34 13.97 1.44
C ALA A 532 -20.30 12.87 1.95
N GLU A 533 -19.78 11.82 2.59
CA GLU A 533 -20.55 10.67 3.04
C GLU A 533 -21.17 10.90 4.43
N THR A 534 -22.26 10.19 4.72
CA THR A 534 -22.96 10.25 6.01
C THR A 534 -23.33 8.86 6.50
N TYR A 535 -22.88 8.52 7.71
CA TYR A 535 -23.07 7.21 8.32
C TYR A 535 -23.87 7.30 9.62
N ARG A 536 -24.72 6.30 9.87
CA ARG A 536 -25.59 6.21 11.05
C ARG A 536 -25.18 5.09 12.00
N THR A 537 -24.46 4.11 11.50
CA THR A 537 -24.04 2.92 12.25
C THR A 537 -22.54 2.76 12.18
N VAL A 538 -21.91 2.45 13.32
CA VAL A 538 -20.50 2.03 13.38
C VAL A 538 -20.44 0.62 13.96
N VAL A 539 -19.91 -0.31 13.17
CA VAL A 539 -19.64 -1.70 13.58
C VAL A 539 -18.20 -1.78 14.07
N VAL A 540 -18.00 -2.22 15.32
CA VAL A 540 -16.69 -2.26 15.98
C VAL A 540 -16.23 -3.72 16.11
N PRO A 541 -15.29 -4.21 15.27
CA PRO A 541 -14.94 -5.63 15.21
C PRO A 541 -13.94 -6.03 16.30
N GLY A 542 -14.45 -6.28 17.50
CA GLY A 542 -13.63 -6.83 18.59
C GLY A 542 -12.50 -5.91 19.05
N ALA A 543 -12.64 -4.59 18.87
CA ALA A 543 -11.63 -3.62 19.32
C ALA A 543 -11.36 -3.75 20.83
N ARG A 544 -10.08 -3.75 21.21
CA ARG A 544 -9.63 -3.69 22.62
C ARG A 544 -9.10 -2.32 23.01
N ALA A 545 -8.70 -1.52 22.02
CA ALA A 545 -8.29 -0.14 22.16
C ALA A 545 -8.91 0.69 21.05
N LEU A 546 -9.25 1.94 21.36
CA LEU A 546 -9.75 2.95 20.42
C LEU A 546 -8.91 4.21 20.57
N HIS A 547 -8.59 4.86 19.46
CA HIS A 547 -7.93 6.15 19.47
C HIS A 547 -8.85 7.20 20.10
N ALA A 548 -8.35 8.00 21.04
CA ALA A 548 -9.09 9.12 21.60
C ALA A 548 -9.15 10.27 20.59
N ALA A 549 -10.33 10.86 20.35
CA ALA A 549 -10.42 12.11 19.60
C ALA A 549 -9.68 13.22 20.39
N ALA A 550 -8.83 13.98 19.70
CA ALA A 550 -8.00 15.04 20.28
C ALA A 550 -8.80 16.31 20.61
#